data_AF-A0AAD6HNY9-F1
#
_entry.id   AF-A0AAD6HNY9-F1
#
_cell.length_a   1.000
_cell.length_b   1.000
_cell.length_c   1.000
_cell.angle_alpha   90.00
_cell.angle_beta   90.00
_cell.angle_gamma   90.00
#
_symmetry.space_group_name_H-M   'P 1'
#
loop_
_entity.id
_entity.type
_entity.pdbx_description
1 polymer ?
#
loop_
_entity_poly.entity_id
_entity_poly.type
_entity_poly.pdbx_seq_one_letter_code
_entity_poly.pdbx_strand_id
1 'polypeptide(L)'
;MLSSFLGWIPLLFEPLSDWNIPPIQPQARLRPENRPWQTIIHGVYGHPPEIKIHDRSGEVSWTFRREDVTQDLPAGLKRCLYASANDATEIKYMRNGSSVAAVYSDLALVINHTPGDPANDKKITWAVCRDNEFLWNAHTLEPLPNDLIAVGTTGQRPWDGILVYNASIENPLMDDSPILQNITGLRAIHAMIWDEQAQMLWATGTDAAADGSDPVPAHGTIQGYPFDATTGKLSVDERYIYKLPNTYDIDTEWGKGYSWWAGPHDLVPVPNQRKFLLSEDRGLHAFDIEKGEFYAEYDDVVNEFMQGFEVTTNDRHGYNRTGQYEELPQSDLKSFNLAPDGSFIYVQSLWTKFRGFHISLVTHGKRRMISLGDEIYRARWFGDIDGWPKPK
;
A
#
# COMPACT_ATOMS: atom_id res chain seq x y z
N MET A 1 -16.23 2.94 -66.14
CA MET A 1 -16.79 3.44 -64.87
C MET A 1 -16.30 2.46 -63.81
N LEU A 2 -15.17 2.75 -63.15
CA LEU A 2 -15.11 3.40 -61.81
C LEU A 2 -15.98 2.60 -60.82
N SER A 3 -15.50 1.99 -59.73
CA SER A 3 -14.29 2.15 -58.92
C SER A 3 -14.39 1.12 -57.79
N SER A 4 -13.34 0.35 -57.49
CA SER A 4 -13.25 -0.42 -56.24
C SER A 4 -11.79 -0.83 -55.94
N PHE A 5 -10.94 0.19 -55.86
CA PHE A 5 -9.65 0.14 -55.17
C PHE A 5 -9.71 1.26 -54.14
N LEU A 6 -9.88 0.91 -52.86
CA LEU A 6 -9.64 1.71 -51.64
C LEU A 6 -10.38 1.02 -50.47
N GLY A 7 -9.89 -0.14 -50.06
CA GLY A 7 -10.38 -0.89 -48.89
C GLY A 7 -9.32 -1.06 -47.81
N TRP A 8 -8.30 -0.19 -47.82
CA TRP A 8 -7.23 -0.12 -46.83
C TRP A 8 -7.09 1.36 -46.46
N ILE A 9 -6.88 1.68 -45.19
CA ILE A 9 -7.05 2.98 -44.51
C ILE A 9 -8.43 3.09 -43.83
N PRO A 10 -8.60 2.34 -42.72
CA PRO A 10 -8.74 3.03 -41.45
C PRO A 10 -7.96 2.29 -40.34
N LEU A 11 -6.63 2.41 -40.39
CA LEU A 11 -5.73 1.95 -39.31
C LEU A 11 -4.64 3.00 -39.01
N LEU A 12 -4.87 4.26 -39.40
CA LEU A 12 -3.89 5.36 -39.25
C LEU A 12 -4.36 6.52 -38.36
N PHE A 13 -5.49 6.35 -37.67
CA PHE A 13 -5.96 7.34 -36.70
C PHE A 13 -6.63 6.62 -35.53
N GLU A 14 -5.84 5.84 -34.78
CA GLU A 14 -6.11 5.82 -33.34
C GLU A 14 -5.84 7.24 -32.84
N PRO A 15 -6.78 7.88 -32.12
CA PRO A 15 -6.42 9.07 -31.40
C PRO A 15 -5.34 8.64 -30.41
N LEU A 16 -4.14 9.18 -30.56
CA LEU A 16 -3.20 9.35 -29.45
C LEU A 16 -4.01 10.06 -28.36
N SER A 17 -4.70 9.30 -27.52
CA SER A 17 -5.41 9.81 -26.37
C SER A 17 -4.38 10.58 -25.57
N ASP A 18 -4.61 11.87 -25.34
CA ASP A 18 -3.70 12.80 -24.68
C ASP A 18 -3.04 12.18 -23.43
N TRP A 19 -1.85 11.60 -23.59
CA TRP A 19 -0.94 11.25 -22.49
C TRP A 19 -0.19 12.51 -22.01
N ASN A 20 -0.88 13.65 -21.96
CA ASN A 20 -0.34 14.87 -21.37
C ASN A 20 -0.52 14.80 -19.85
N ILE A 21 0.19 13.87 -19.20
CA ILE A 21 0.41 13.92 -17.77
C ILE A 21 1.39 15.08 -17.54
N PRO A 22 1.01 16.14 -16.80
CA PRO A 22 1.91 17.28 -16.63
C PRO A 22 3.20 16.86 -15.90
N PRO A 23 4.31 17.62 -16.03
CA PRO A 23 5.49 17.38 -15.19
C PRO A 23 5.22 17.78 -13.74
N ILE A 24 5.80 17.05 -12.78
CA ILE A 24 5.69 17.35 -11.33
C ILE A 24 6.22 18.77 -11.08
N GLN A 25 5.36 19.64 -10.51
CA GLN A 25 5.75 21.00 -10.13
C GLN A 25 6.43 20.98 -8.74
N PRO A 26 7.60 21.61 -8.56
CA PRO A 26 8.25 21.73 -7.25
C PRO A 26 7.35 22.49 -6.26
N GLN A 27 7.00 21.88 -5.13
CA GLN A 27 6.15 22.53 -4.13
C GLN A 27 6.98 23.34 -3.12
N ALA A 28 6.57 24.58 -2.83
CA ALA A 28 7.27 25.50 -1.94
C ALA A 28 7.40 25.04 -0.47
N ARG A 29 6.60 24.05 -0.03
CA ARG A 29 6.68 23.44 1.31
C ARG A 29 7.81 22.42 1.47
N LEU A 30 8.51 22.08 0.38
CA LEU A 30 9.61 21.10 0.32
C LEU A 30 11.00 21.71 0.64
N ARG A 31 11.05 22.84 1.35
CA ARG A 31 12.33 23.49 1.67
C ARG A 31 13.11 22.68 2.73
N PRO A 32 14.46 22.66 2.67
CA PRO A 32 15.32 21.86 3.54
C PRO A 32 15.11 22.08 5.05
N GLU A 33 14.56 23.22 5.44
CA GLU A 33 14.22 23.57 6.83
C GLU A 33 13.01 22.81 7.43
N ASN A 34 12.18 22.14 6.62
CA ASN A 34 11.02 21.36 7.07
C ASN A 34 11.05 19.94 6.47
N ARG A 35 11.99 19.09 6.87
CA ARG A 35 12.07 17.71 6.34
C ARG A 35 11.11 16.79 7.10
N PRO A 36 9.97 16.36 6.54
CA PRO A 36 9.04 15.44 7.20
C PRO A 36 9.64 14.02 7.36
N TRP A 37 10.81 13.79 6.79
CA TRP A 37 11.52 12.51 6.70
C TRP A 37 12.32 12.13 7.96
N GLN A 38 12.11 12.80 9.09
CA GLN A 38 12.82 12.51 10.34
C GLN A 38 12.06 11.55 11.26
N THR A 39 10.76 11.38 11.02
CA THR A 39 9.87 10.51 11.79
C THR A 39 9.38 9.35 10.96
N ILE A 40 9.27 8.19 11.61
CA ILE A 40 8.82 6.92 11.05
C ILE A 40 7.59 6.51 11.84
N ILE A 41 6.59 5.98 11.14
CA ILE A 41 5.39 5.37 11.72
C ILE A 41 5.35 3.89 11.35
N HIS A 42 5.01 3.03 12.30
CA HIS A 42 4.80 1.60 12.04
C HIS A 42 3.76 1.00 12.97
N GLY A 43 3.22 -0.13 12.55
CA GLY A 43 2.33 -0.97 13.35
C GLY A 43 3.11 -2.16 13.91
N VAL A 44 2.86 -2.45 15.18
CA VAL A 44 3.36 -3.62 15.89
C VAL A 44 2.19 -4.58 16.07
N TYR A 45 2.32 -5.76 15.49
CA TYR A 45 1.35 -6.83 15.70
C TYR A 45 1.51 -7.38 17.12
N GLY A 46 0.40 -7.64 17.77
CA GLY A 46 0.39 -8.13 19.15
C GLY A 46 -1.02 -8.26 19.71
N HIS A 47 -1.12 -8.75 20.94
CA HIS A 47 -2.40 -8.82 21.66
C HIS A 47 -2.31 -7.98 22.94
N PRO A 48 -2.68 -6.69 22.91
CA PRO A 48 -3.21 -5.92 21.77
C PRO A 48 -2.12 -5.41 20.80
N PRO A 49 -2.51 -5.02 19.57
CA PRO A 49 -1.59 -4.35 18.64
C PRO A 49 -1.26 -2.93 19.12
N GLU A 50 -0.20 -2.34 18.55
CA GLU A 50 0.24 -0.97 18.85
C GLU A 50 0.64 -0.23 17.57
N ILE A 51 0.44 1.08 17.53
CA ILE A 51 1.02 1.95 16.51
C ILE A 51 2.06 2.84 17.19
N LYS A 52 3.24 2.98 16.59
CA LYS A 52 4.34 3.79 17.12
C LYS A 52 4.78 4.83 16.09
N ILE A 53 5.03 6.05 16.54
CA ILE A 53 5.77 7.07 15.81
C ILE A 53 7.07 7.34 16.57
N HIS A 54 8.19 7.26 15.86
CA HIS A 54 9.52 7.44 16.42
C HIS A 54 10.44 8.15 15.43
N ASP A 55 11.56 8.64 15.92
CA ASP A 55 12.58 9.24 15.07
C ASP A 55 13.42 8.18 14.32
N ARG A 56 14.42 8.64 13.55
CA ARG A 56 15.38 7.76 12.86
C ARG A 56 16.26 6.93 13.81
N SER A 57 16.40 7.32 15.08
CA SER A 57 17.18 6.58 16.09
C SER A 57 16.39 5.47 16.76
N GLY A 58 15.05 5.50 16.64
CA GLY A 58 14.14 4.58 17.30
C GLY A 58 13.55 5.15 18.60
N GLU A 59 13.79 6.43 18.90
CA GLU A 59 13.19 7.10 20.05
C GLU A 59 11.70 7.39 19.77
N VAL A 60 10.84 6.72 20.53
CA VAL A 60 9.38 6.80 20.37
C VAL A 60 8.86 8.10 20.95
N SER A 61 8.18 8.89 20.12
CA SER A 61 7.58 10.18 20.51
C SER A 61 6.07 10.11 20.66
N TRP A 62 5.41 9.14 20.03
CA TRP A 62 3.97 8.92 20.15
C TRP A 62 3.62 7.45 19.97
N THR A 63 2.61 7.00 20.71
CA THR A 63 2.06 5.64 20.60
C THR A 63 0.55 5.68 20.61
N PHE A 64 -0.08 4.73 19.94
CA PHE A 64 -1.50 4.47 20.05
C PHE A 64 -1.75 3.01 20.39
N ARG A 65 -2.51 2.82 21.47
CA ARG A 65 -3.04 1.54 21.91
C ARG A 65 -4.54 1.71 22.15
N ARG A 66 -5.30 0.62 22.08
CA ARG A 66 -6.74 0.65 22.37
C ARG A 66 -7.09 1.20 23.76
N GLU A 67 -6.17 1.10 24.73
CA GLU A 67 -6.35 1.66 26.08
C GLU A 67 -6.27 3.20 26.12
N ASP A 68 -5.69 3.83 25.09
CA ASP A 68 -5.68 5.30 24.95
C ASP A 68 -7.05 5.86 24.58
N VAL A 69 -7.97 5.02 24.07
CA VAL A 69 -9.29 5.45 23.61
C VAL A 69 -10.21 5.65 24.81
N THR A 70 -10.43 6.92 25.16
CA THR A 70 -11.28 7.33 26.30
C THR A 70 -12.65 7.84 25.90
N GLN A 71 -12.88 8.08 24.60
CA GLN A 71 -14.18 8.50 24.08
C GLN A 71 -15.18 7.34 24.10
N ASP A 72 -16.47 7.67 24.20
CA ASP A 72 -17.52 6.69 23.98
C ASP A 72 -17.54 6.25 22.51
N LEU A 73 -17.69 4.93 22.32
CA LEU A 73 -17.80 4.31 21.00
C LEU A 73 -19.13 3.57 20.87
N PRO A 74 -19.73 3.55 19.67
CA PRO A 74 -20.75 2.57 19.30
C PRO A 74 -20.36 1.13 19.68
N ALA A 75 -21.35 0.31 20.00
CA ALA A 75 -21.13 -0.99 20.64
C ALA A 75 -20.38 -1.98 19.74
N GLY A 76 -20.69 -1.99 18.44
CA GLY A 76 -19.97 -2.76 17.42
C GLY A 76 -18.53 -2.29 17.26
N LEU A 77 -18.30 -0.97 17.10
CA LEU A 77 -16.94 -0.43 17.02
C LEU A 77 -16.11 -0.74 18.26
N LYS A 78 -16.71 -0.64 19.46
CA LYS A 78 -16.07 -1.03 20.71
C LYS A 78 -15.70 -2.51 20.71
N ARG A 79 -16.61 -3.40 20.28
CA ARG A 79 -16.34 -4.83 20.18
C ARG A 79 -15.12 -5.11 19.29
N CYS A 80 -15.03 -4.42 18.15
CA CYS A 80 -13.95 -4.65 17.18
C CYS A 80 -12.62 -4.01 17.62
N LEU A 81 -12.64 -2.88 18.34
CA LEU A 81 -11.44 -2.30 18.96
C LEU A 81 -10.83 -3.21 20.03
N TYR A 82 -11.69 -3.85 20.84
CA TYR A 82 -11.28 -4.72 21.94
C TYR A 82 -11.28 -6.22 21.57
N ALA A 83 -11.38 -6.53 20.28
CA ALA A 83 -11.27 -7.90 19.78
C ALA A 83 -9.89 -8.50 20.09
N SER A 84 -9.79 -9.81 19.91
CA SER A 84 -8.51 -10.53 20.04
C SER A 84 -7.65 -10.43 18.77
N ALA A 85 -8.05 -9.69 17.74
CA ALA A 85 -7.24 -9.48 16.54
C ALA A 85 -5.93 -8.78 16.87
N ASN A 86 -4.84 -9.19 16.22
CA ASN A 86 -3.50 -8.68 16.46
C ASN A 86 -3.00 -7.68 15.43
N ASP A 87 -3.89 -7.25 14.55
CA ASP A 87 -3.56 -6.54 13.33
C ASP A 87 -3.07 -5.10 13.59
N ALA A 88 -1.98 -4.74 12.95
CA ALA A 88 -1.54 -3.36 12.73
C ALA A 88 -0.94 -3.27 11.31
N THR A 89 -1.77 -3.61 10.32
CA THR A 89 -1.33 -4.00 8.97
C THR A 89 -0.97 -2.84 8.07
N GLU A 90 -1.74 -1.75 8.12
CA GLU A 90 -1.54 -0.54 7.33
C GLU A 90 -1.61 0.68 8.23
N ILE A 91 -0.74 1.65 7.97
CA ILE A 91 -0.66 2.89 8.73
C ILE A 91 -0.19 4.01 7.80
N LYS A 92 -0.97 5.09 7.71
CA LYS A 92 -0.70 6.20 6.81
C LYS A 92 -0.85 7.55 7.47
N TYR A 93 0.08 8.43 7.12
CA TYR A 93 0.01 9.86 7.37
C TYR A 93 -1.19 10.48 6.66
N MET A 94 -1.96 11.30 7.37
CA MET A 94 -3.13 12.00 6.84
C MET A 94 -3.22 13.43 7.37
N ARG A 95 -3.93 14.29 6.62
CA ARG A 95 -4.30 15.66 7.03
C ARG A 95 -3.10 16.46 7.55
N ASN A 96 -2.01 16.46 6.78
CA ASN A 96 -0.77 17.14 7.13
C ASN A 96 -0.20 16.71 8.51
N GLY A 97 -0.42 15.46 8.91
CA GLY A 97 0.11 14.87 10.13
C GLY A 97 -0.75 15.09 11.36
N SER A 98 -1.92 15.72 11.23
CA SER A 98 -2.88 15.82 12.32
C SER A 98 -3.71 14.55 12.51
N SER A 99 -3.55 13.56 11.62
CA SER A 99 -4.28 12.29 11.69
C SER A 99 -3.45 11.13 11.14
N VAL A 100 -3.80 9.93 11.58
CA VAL A 100 -3.26 8.64 11.12
C VAL A 100 -4.44 7.78 10.68
N ALA A 101 -4.43 7.27 9.45
CA ALA A 101 -5.33 6.16 9.11
C ALA A 101 -4.64 4.82 9.28
N ALA A 102 -5.37 3.82 9.77
CA ALA A 102 -4.82 2.52 10.03
C ALA A 102 -5.82 1.37 9.85
N VAL A 103 -5.27 0.20 9.53
CA VAL A 103 -5.92 -1.09 9.77
C VAL A 103 -5.36 -1.61 11.10
N TYR A 104 -6.17 -1.57 12.15
CA TYR A 104 -5.77 -1.82 13.54
C TYR A 104 -6.82 -2.66 14.26
N SER A 105 -6.41 -3.78 14.85
CA SER A 105 -7.32 -4.81 15.38
C SER A 105 -8.40 -5.15 14.34
N ASP A 106 -9.66 -5.39 14.73
CA ASP A 106 -10.76 -5.62 13.78
C ASP A 106 -11.36 -4.32 13.22
N LEU A 107 -10.57 -3.26 13.05
CA LEU A 107 -11.03 -1.97 12.51
C LEU A 107 -10.19 -1.49 11.33
N ALA A 108 -10.84 -0.80 10.39
CA ALA A 108 -10.20 0.24 9.58
C ALA A 108 -10.65 1.59 10.16
N LEU A 109 -9.71 2.50 10.44
CA LEU A 109 -9.98 3.68 11.26
C LEU A 109 -9.07 4.87 10.96
N VAL A 110 -9.50 6.06 11.39
CA VAL A 110 -8.74 7.32 11.40
C VAL A 110 -8.62 7.83 12.84
N ILE A 111 -7.39 8.09 13.28
CA ILE A 111 -7.02 8.55 14.63
C ILE A 111 -6.49 9.97 14.54
N ASN A 112 -6.86 10.83 15.48
CA ASN A 112 -6.22 12.13 15.66
C ASN A 112 -4.78 11.96 16.16
N HIS A 113 -3.86 12.64 15.51
CA HIS A 113 -2.48 12.80 15.95
C HIS A 113 -2.24 14.28 16.24
N THR A 114 -2.51 14.67 17.48
CA THR A 114 -2.39 16.05 17.96
C THR A 114 -1.70 16.06 19.32
N PRO A 115 -0.42 15.64 19.42
CA PRO A 115 0.28 15.49 20.70
C PRO A 115 0.38 16.79 21.52
N GLY A 116 0.24 17.96 20.87
CA GLY A 116 0.14 19.27 21.54
C GLY A 116 -1.25 19.59 22.14
N ASP A 117 -2.26 18.78 21.86
CA ASP A 117 -3.63 18.88 22.39
C ASP A 117 -4.09 17.52 22.94
N PRO A 118 -3.72 17.18 24.18
CA PRO A 118 -4.04 15.88 24.78
C PRO A 118 -5.54 15.59 24.89
N ALA A 119 -6.41 16.60 24.84
CA ALA A 119 -7.85 16.39 24.92
C ALA A 119 -8.44 15.83 23.62
N ASN A 120 -7.75 16.00 22.49
CA ASN A 120 -8.17 15.53 21.17
C ASN A 120 -7.22 14.52 20.55
N ASP A 121 -6.00 14.38 21.08
CA ASP A 121 -5.05 13.36 20.66
C ASP A 121 -5.63 11.95 20.84
N LYS A 122 -5.28 11.05 19.92
CA LYS A 122 -5.69 9.63 19.95
C LYS A 122 -7.18 9.35 19.88
N LYS A 123 -8.02 10.36 19.62
CA LYS A 123 -9.45 10.16 19.34
C LYS A 123 -9.65 9.47 18.00
N ILE A 124 -10.60 8.54 17.95
CA ILE A 124 -11.06 7.93 16.71
C ILE A 124 -12.08 8.89 16.08
N THR A 125 -11.82 9.33 14.85
CA THR A 125 -12.68 10.27 14.11
C THR A 125 -13.49 9.60 13.01
N TRP A 126 -13.05 8.44 12.55
CA TRP A 126 -13.81 7.55 11.66
C TRP A 126 -13.37 6.12 11.92
N ALA A 127 -14.30 5.16 11.84
CA ALA A 127 -13.98 3.74 11.89
C ALA A 127 -15.08 2.90 11.25
N VAL A 128 -14.69 1.74 10.74
CA VAL A 128 -15.57 0.64 10.33
C VAL A 128 -15.06 -0.66 10.91
N CYS A 129 -15.98 -1.50 11.38
CA CYS A 129 -15.62 -2.84 11.82
C CYS A 129 -15.33 -3.75 10.63
N ARG A 130 -14.21 -4.47 10.72
CA ARG A 130 -13.76 -5.45 9.73
C ARG A 130 -14.44 -6.79 9.87
N ASP A 131 -14.99 -7.13 11.05
CA ASP A 131 -15.73 -8.37 11.31
C ASP A 131 -17.09 -8.39 10.57
N ASN A 132 -17.03 -8.44 9.24
CA ASN A 132 -18.15 -8.55 8.32
C ASN A 132 -17.71 -9.28 7.03
N GLU A 133 -18.67 -9.64 6.19
CA GLU A 133 -18.44 -10.49 5.02
C GLU A 133 -17.49 -9.90 3.96
N PHE A 134 -17.30 -8.58 3.94
CA PHE A 134 -16.48 -7.88 2.96
C PHE A 134 -15.11 -7.47 3.51
N LEU A 135 -15.04 -6.95 4.73
CA LEU A 135 -13.83 -6.32 5.30
C LEU A 135 -12.99 -7.23 6.22
N TRP A 136 -13.38 -8.50 6.44
CA TRP A 136 -12.69 -9.38 7.39
C TRP A 136 -11.19 -9.53 7.12
N ASN A 137 -10.80 -9.35 5.86
CA ASN A 137 -9.42 -9.35 5.38
C ASN A 137 -9.00 -7.99 4.77
N ALA A 138 -9.57 -6.88 5.24
CA ALA A 138 -9.08 -5.55 4.93
C ALA A 138 -7.59 -5.44 5.29
N HIS A 139 -6.79 -4.93 4.35
CA HIS A 139 -5.33 -5.01 4.43
C HIS A 139 -4.64 -3.68 4.18
N THR A 140 -5.26 -2.81 3.40
CA THR A 140 -4.76 -1.46 3.10
C THR A 140 -5.90 -0.47 3.04
N LEU A 141 -5.56 0.81 3.18
CA LEU A 141 -6.48 1.92 3.02
C LEU A 141 -5.74 3.11 2.41
N GLU A 142 -6.48 4.00 1.76
CA GLU A 142 -5.93 5.23 1.21
C GLU A 142 -6.98 6.35 1.30
N PRO A 143 -6.61 7.52 1.87
CA PRO A 143 -7.47 8.70 1.80
C PRO A 143 -7.65 9.14 0.35
N LEU A 144 -8.85 9.63 0.06
CA LEU A 144 -9.26 10.18 -1.23
C LEU A 144 -9.75 11.63 -1.02
N PRO A 145 -9.92 12.42 -2.10
CA PRO A 145 -10.53 13.74 -2.00
C PRO A 145 -11.95 13.69 -1.42
N ASN A 146 -12.43 14.84 -0.91
CA ASN A 146 -13.76 15.01 -0.34
C ASN A 146 -14.04 14.16 0.92
N ASP A 147 -13.04 14.03 1.80
CA ASP A 147 -13.12 13.22 3.02
C ASP A 147 -13.48 11.74 2.77
N LEU A 148 -13.23 11.23 1.57
CA LEU A 148 -13.44 9.83 1.26
C LEU A 148 -12.24 8.99 1.69
N ILE A 149 -12.49 7.71 1.98
CA ILE A 149 -11.42 6.74 2.23
C ILE A 149 -11.74 5.44 1.49
N ALA A 150 -10.76 4.92 0.77
CA ALA A 150 -10.79 3.60 0.16
C ALA A 150 -10.21 2.58 1.14
N VAL A 151 -10.84 1.42 1.27
CA VAL A 151 -10.36 0.27 2.04
C VAL A 151 -10.26 -0.92 1.09
N GLY A 152 -9.04 -1.43 0.89
CA GLY A 152 -8.74 -2.57 0.02
C GLY A 152 -8.63 -3.85 0.82
N THR A 153 -9.08 -4.97 0.24
CA THR A 153 -9.11 -6.27 0.90
C THR A 153 -8.22 -7.29 0.19
N THR A 154 -7.68 -8.23 0.95
CA THR A 154 -6.92 -9.37 0.39
C THR A 154 -7.82 -10.52 -0.06
N GLY A 155 -9.06 -10.19 -0.45
CA GLY A 155 -10.05 -11.17 -0.86
C GLY A 155 -9.69 -11.87 -2.16
N GLN A 156 -10.13 -13.12 -2.28
CA GLN A 156 -9.80 -14.03 -3.39
C GLN A 156 -10.99 -14.25 -4.31
N ARG A 157 -12.17 -13.71 -3.97
CA ARG A 157 -13.40 -13.88 -4.74
C ARG A 157 -13.50 -12.78 -5.79
N PRO A 158 -14.22 -13.02 -6.91
CA PRO A 158 -14.41 -12.01 -7.95
C PRO A 158 -15.11 -10.71 -7.50
N TRP A 159 -15.83 -10.76 -6.38
CA TRP A 159 -16.54 -9.62 -5.81
C TRP A 159 -15.80 -8.97 -4.62
N ASP A 160 -14.60 -9.44 -4.30
CA ASP A 160 -13.70 -8.73 -3.39
C ASP A 160 -13.03 -7.55 -4.13
N GLY A 161 -12.49 -6.59 -3.38
CA GLY A 161 -11.84 -5.42 -3.96
C GLY A 161 -11.77 -4.23 -3.01
N ILE A 162 -12.25 -3.06 -3.46
CA ILE A 162 -12.13 -1.78 -2.77
C ILE A 162 -13.52 -1.27 -2.36
N LEU A 163 -13.66 -0.92 -1.09
CA LEU A 163 -14.84 -0.28 -0.53
C LEU A 163 -14.54 1.19 -0.21
N VAL A 164 -15.41 2.10 -0.60
CA VAL A 164 -15.27 3.54 -0.35
C VAL A 164 -16.28 4.00 0.68
N TYR A 165 -15.81 4.76 1.67
CA TYR A 165 -16.60 5.31 2.76
C TYR A 165 -16.40 6.82 2.87
N ASN A 166 -17.35 7.48 3.54
CA ASN A 166 -17.19 8.87 3.97
C ASN A 166 -16.53 8.90 5.36
N ALA A 167 -15.31 9.40 5.43
CA ALA A 167 -14.50 9.56 6.63
C ALA A 167 -14.42 11.02 7.13
N SER A 168 -15.42 11.83 6.78
CA SER A 168 -15.53 13.20 7.28
C SER A 168 -15.73 13.19 8.79
N ILE A 169 -14.98 14.06 9.48
CA ILE A 169 -15.03 14.21 10.94
C ILE A 169 -16.36 14.80 11.43
N GLU A 170 -17.14 15.39 10.53
CA GLU A 170 -18.47 15.92 10.82
C GLU A 170 -19.52 14.81 10.94
N ASN A 171 -19.22 13.61 10.43
CA ASN A 171 -20.09 12.45 10.59
C ASN A 171 -19.87 11.81 11.97
N PRO A 172 -20.94 11.39 12.66
CA PRO A 172 -20.80 10.65 13.90
C PRO A 172 -20.20 9.27 13.64
N LEU A 173 -19.47 8.75 14.64
CA LEU A 173 -19.12 7.33 14.67
C LEU A 173 -20.39 6.48 14.75
N MET A 174 -20.47 5.43 13.92
CA MET A 174 -21.59 4.52 13.86
C MET A 174 -21.11 3.10 13.57
N ASP A 175 -21.87 2.09 14.02
CA ASP A 175 -21.49 0.68 13.84
C ASP A 175 -21.49 0.26 12.36
N ASP A 176 -22.48 0.71 11.59
CA ASP A 176 -22.69 0.33 10.20
C ASP A 176 -22.52 1.55 9.28
N SER A 177 -21.28 2.01 9.09
CA SER A 177 -21.01 3.11 8.16
C SER A 177 -21.40 2.69 6.72
N PRO A 178 -22.17 3.52 5.99
CA PRO A 178 -22.63 3.15 4.66
C PRO A 178 -21.48 3.06 3.66
N ILE A 179 -21.46 1.97 2.90
CA ILE A 179 -20.58 1.81 1.73
C ILE A 179 -21.10 2.73 0.62
N LEU A 180 -20.29 3.71 0.21
CA LEU A 180 -20.63 4.62 -0.89
C LEU A 180 -20.33 4.02 -2.25
N GLN A 181 -19.32 3.16 -2.32
CA GLN A 181 -18.94 2.46 -3.52
C GLN A 181 -18.30 1.11 -3.19
N ASN A 182 -18.61 0.09 -3.98
CA ASN A 182 -17.92 -1.20 -3.99
C ASN A 182 -17.33 -1.42 -5.40
N ILE A 183 -16.01 -1.54 -5.47
CA ILE A 183 -15.25 -1.72 -6.71
C ILE A 183 -14.65 -3.11 -6.67
N THR A 184 -15.05 -3.95 -7.61
CA THR A 184 -14.65 -5.36 -7.66
C THR A 184 -13.69 -5.61 -8.83
N GLY A 185 -12.97 -6.72 -8.81
CA GLY A 185 -12.21 -7.22 -9.96
C GLY A 185 -10.73 -7.42 -9.66
N LEU A 186 -10.08 -6.45 -9.01
CA LEU A 186 -8.73 -6.63 -8.48
C LEU A 186 -8.83 -7.36 -7.14
N ARG A 187 -8.16 -8.51 -7.04
CA ARG A 187 -8.15 -9.37 -5.86
C ARG A 187 -6.85 -9.19 -5.09
N ALA A 188 -6.77 -9.77 -3.88
CA ALA A 188 -5.57 -9.79 -3.06
C ALA A 188 -4.91 -8.39 -2.94
N ILE A 189 -5.69 -7.33 -2.69
CA ILE A 189 -5.18 -5.97 -2.69
C ILE A 189 -4.33 -5.73 -1.44
N HIS A 190 -3.07 -5.39 -1.64
CA HIS A 190 -2.12 -5.20 -0.54
C HIS A 190 -1.67 -3.75 -0.36
N ALA A 191 -1.67 -2.92 -1.41
CA ALA A 191 -1.36 -1.50 -1.28
C ALA A 191 -2.21 -0.63 -2.22
N MET A 192 -2.47 0.59 -1.78
CA MET A 192 -3.08 1.64 -2.58
C MET A 192 -2.33 2.96 -2.39
N ILE A 193 -2.30 3.81 -3.41
CA ILE A 193 -1.68 5.15 -3.38
C ILE A 193 -2.56 6.13 -4.14
N TRP A 194 -2.87 7.27 -3.52
CA TRP A 194 -3.52 8.37 -4.21
C TRP A 194 -2.50 9.16 -5.03
N ASP A 195 -2.87 9.43 -6.28
CA ASP A 195 -2.15 10.27 -7.21
C ASP A 195 -2.96 11.53 -7.48
N GLU A 196 -2.68 12.57 -6.69
CA GLU A 196 -3.35 13.86 -6.78
C GLU A 196 -3.14 14.54 -8.13
N GLN A 197 -2.05 14.26 -8.83
CA GLN A 197 -1.78 14.89 -10.10
C GLN A 197 -2.65 14.30 -11.22
N ALA A 198 -2.80 12.97 -11.23
CA ALA A 198 -3.67 12.28 -12.18
C ALA A 198 -5.13 12.19 -11.73
N GLN A 199 -5.44 12.59 -10.49
CA GLN A 199 -6.72 12.33 -9.83
C GLN A 199 -7.09 10.85 -9.94
N MET A 200 -6.18 10.00 -9.47
CA MET A 200 -6.28 8.55 -9.65
C MET A 200 -5.91 7.82 -8.37
N LEU A 201 -6.70 6.81 -8.00
CA LEU A 201 -6.28 5.82 -7.02
C LEU A 201 -5.53 4.71 -7.75
N TRP A 202 -4.28 4.45 -7.38
CA TRP A 202 -3.55 3.27 -7.84
C TRP A 202 -3.62 2.18 -6.78
N ALA A 203 -3.91 0.95 -7.17
CA ALA A 203 -3.89 -0.20 -6.28
C ALA A 203 -3.02 -1.30 -6.87
N THR A 204 -2.48 -2.14 -6.00
CA THR A 204 -1.77 -3.35 -6.40
C THR A 204 -2.36 -4.60 -5.74
N GLY A 205 -2.50 -5.65 -6.52
CA GLY A 205 -3.06 -6.94 -6.11
C GLY A 205 -2.86 -7.98 -7.21
N THR A 206 -3.80 -8.89 -7.38
CA THR A 206 -3.77 -9.91 -8.43
C THR A 206 -5.02 -9.86 -9.31
N ASP A 207 -4.86 -10.18 -10.59
CA ASP A 207 -5.95 -10.22 -11.57
C ASP A 207 -6.83 -11.48 -11.49
N ALA A 208 -6.32 -12.54 -10.84
CA ALA A 208 -7.03 -13.76 -10.48
C ALA A 208 -6.81 -14.09 -8.99
N ALA A 209 -7.45 -15.14 -8.48
CA ALA A 209 -7.26 -15.57 -7.10
C ALA A 209 -5.81 -15.98 -6.83
N ALA A 210 -5.13 -15.25 -5.94
CA ALA A 210 -3.77 -15.52 -5.52
C ALA A 210 -3.66 -16.86 -4.79
N ASP A 211 -4.72 -17.34 -4.15
CA ASP A 211 -4.72 -18.62 -3.41
C ASP A 211 -4.77 -19.90 -4.28
N GLY A 212 -4.86 -19.73 -5.60
CA GLY A 212 -4.94 -20.83 -6.57
C GLY A 212 -6.35 -21.42 -6.74
N SER A 213 -7.39 -20.77 -6.20
CA SER A 213 -8.78 -21.23 -6.36
C SER A 213 -9.36 -21.00 -7.76
N ASP A 214 -8.80 -20.07 -8.54
CA ASP A 214 -9.11 -19.91 -9.96
C ASP A 214 -8.33 -20.93 -10.83
N PRO A 215 -8.89 -21.38 -11.96
CA PRO A 215 -8.24 -22.34 -12.85
C PRO A 215 -7.15 -21.72 -13.76
N VAL A 216 -6.67 -20.51 -13.42
CA VAL A 216 -5.68 -19.75 -14.18
C VAL A 216 -4.61 -19.20 -13.24
N PRO A 217 -3.37 -18.98 -13.72
CA PRO A 217 -2.36 -18.27 -12.95
C PRO A 217 -2.79 -16.84 -12.60
N ALA A 218 -2.39 -16.37 -11.42
CA ALA A 218 -2.62 -14.99 -11.00
C ALA A 218 -1.37 -14.14 -11.26
N HIS A 219 -1.55 -13.04 -11.99
CA HIS A 219 -0.52 -12.04 -12.22
C HIS A 219 -0.57 -10.96 -11.16
N GLY A 220 0.59 -10.60 -10.60
CA GLY A 220 0.72 -9.34 -9.90
C GLY A 220 0.34 -8.18 -10.83
N THR A 221 -0.52 -7.29 -10.35
CA THR A 221 -1.20 -6.29 -11.17
C THR A 221 -1.23 -4.94 -10.46
N ILE A 222 -0.84 -3.89 -11.17
CA ILE A 222 -1.11 -2.49 -10.81
C ILE A 222 -2.35 -2.05 -11.58
N GLN A 223 -3.33 -1.49 -10.89
CA GLN A 223 -4.55 -0.96 -11.48
C GLN A 223 -4.81 0.47 -11.03
N GLY A 224 -5.02 1.36 -11.99
CA GLY A 224 -5.45 2.74 -11.79
C GLY A 224 -6.98 2.88 -11.86
N TYR A 225 -7.53 3.67 -10.95
CA TYR A 225 -8.96 3.99 -10.89
C TYR A 225 -9.12 5.51 -10.99
N PRO A 226 -9.51 6.05 -12.16
CA PRO A 226 -9.76 7.47 -12.33
C PRO A 226 -10.87 7.94 -11.37
N PHE A 227 -10.65 9.07 -10.71
CA PHE A 227 -11.59 9.69 -9.79
C PHE A 227 -12.37 10.81 -10.48
N ASP A 228 -13.69 10.75 -10.39
CA ASP A 228 -14.58 11.82 -10.83
C ASP A 228 -14.87 12.75 -9.65
N ALA A 229 -14.24 13.93 -9.64
CA ALA A 229 -14.42 14.95 -8.61
C ALA A 229 -15.86 15.47 -8.49
N THR A 230 -16.69 15.33 -9.52
CA THR A 230 -18.09 15.77 -9.51
C THR A 230 -18.97 14.80 -8.74
N THR A 231 -18.74 13.49 -8.92
CA THR A 231 -19.56 12.44 -8.32
C THR A 231 -18.92 11.82 -7.07
N GLY A 232 -17.62 12.07 -6.84
CA GLY A 232 -16.84 11.45 -5.78
C GLY A 232 -16.61 9.95 -6.00
N LYS A 233 -16.72 9.45 -7.24
CA LYS A 233 -16.63 8.03 -7.56
C LYS A 233 -15.36 7.70 -8.30
N LEU A 234 -14.84 6.51 -8.01
CA LEU A 234 -13.77 5.89 -8.79
C LEU A 234 -14.38 5.12 -9.96
N SER A 235 -13.65 4.98 -11.07
CA SER A 235 -14.07 4.22 -12.23
C SER A 235 -13.09 3.09 -12.55
N VAL A 236 -13.58 2.01 -13.14
CA VAL A 236 -12.75 0.93 -13.68
C VAL A 236 -12.53 1.20 -15.16
N ASP A 237 -11.28 1.24 -15.59
CA ASP A 237 -10.89 1.47 -16.97
C ASP A 237 -9.71 0.57 -17.32
N GLU A 238 -9.89 -0.30 -18.32
CA GLU A 238 -8.91 -1.30 -18.72
C GLU A 238 -7.59 -0.69 -19.21
N ARG A 239 -7.60 0.60 -19.62
CA ARG A 239 -6.40 1.32 -20.05
C ARG A 239 -5.38 1.51 -18.93
N TYR A 240 -5.79 1.39 -17.67
CA TYR A 240 -4.91 1.57 -16.52
C TYR A 240 -4.66 0.25 -15.76
N ILE A 241 -4.73 -0.90 -16.45
CA ILE A 241 -4.41 -2.21 -15.87
C ILE A 241 -3.08 -2.71 -16.42
N TYR A 242 -2.10 -2.88 -15.55
CA TYR A 242 -0.75 -3.28 -15.90
C TYR A 242 -0.35 -4.53 -15.12
N LYS A 243 -0.09 -5.62 -15.84
CA LYS A 243 0.25 -6.92 -15.26
C LYS A 243 1.74 -7.16 -15.35
N LEU A 244 2.31 -7.81 -14.32
CA LEU A 244 3.64 -8.38 -14.43
C LEU A 244 3.63 -9.43 -15.55
N PRO A 245 4.69 -9.48 -16.38
CA PRO A 245 4.70 -10.32 -17.59
C PRO A 245 4.68 -11.82 -17.27
N ASN A 246 5.21 -12.21 -16.11
CA ASN A 246 5.32 -13.59 -15.67
C ASN A 246 4.51 -13.80 -14.38
N THR A 247 3.98 -15.02 -14.22
CA THR A 247 3.41 -15.51 -12.97
C THR A 247 4.33 -16.55 -12.36
N TYR A 248 4.46 -16.53 -11.05
CA TYR A 248 5.21 -17.53 -10.31
C TYR A 248 4.38 -18.05 -9.16
N ASP A 249 4.54 -19.32 -8.80
CA ASP A 249 4.11 -19.78 -7.48
C ASP A 249 5.15 -19.37 -6.42
N ILE A 250 4.78 -19.52 -5.15
CA ILE A 250 5.67 -19.26 -4.02
C ILE A 250 6.21 -20.56 -3.39
N ASP A 251 6.27 -21.66 -4.17
CA ASP A 251 6.80 -22.95 -3.70
C ASP A 251 8.26 -22.83 -3.24
N THR A 252 9.05 -21.94 -3.87
CA THR A 252 10.45 -21.70 -3.49
C THR A 252 10.57 -21.29 -2.02
N GLU A 253 9.68 -20.43 -1.53
CA GLU A 253 9.67 -20.01 -0.13
C GLU A 253 8.90 -20.99 0.75
N TRP A 254 7.66 -21.30 0.38
CA TRP A 254 6.70 -21.97 1.26
C TRP A 254 6.70 -23.49 1.15
N GLY A 255 7.50 -24.04 0.23
CA GLY A 255 7.63 -25.45 -0.03
C GLY A 255 6.69 -25.97 -1.10
N LYS A 256 7.02 -27.14 -1.61
CA LYS A 256 6.32 -27.77 -2.74
C LYS A 256 4.83 -27.96 -2.48
N GLY A 257 4.02 -27.51 -3.43
CA GLY A 257 2.56 -27.69 -3.40
C GLY A 257 1.82 -26.63 -2.58
N TYR A 258 2.49 -25.54 -2.21
CA TYR A 258 1.81 -24.37 -1.69
C TYR A 258 0.97 -23.74 -2.81
N SER A 259 -0.32 -23.49 -2.56
CA SER A 259 -1.26 -23.17 -3.64
C SER A 259 -1.18 -21.71 -4.11
N TRP A 260 -0.43 -20.86 -3.40
CA TRP A 260 -0.39 -19.44 -3.70
C TRP A 260 0.49 -19.08 -4.89
N TRP A 261 0.00 -18.11 -5.65
CA TRP A 261 0.73 -17.34 -6.64
C TRP A 261 1.43 -16.16 -5.98
N ALA A 262 2.59 -15.81 -6.51
CA ALA A 262 3.37 -14.65 -6.14
C ALA A 262 2.57 -13.38 -6.45
N GLY A 263 2.30 -12.60 -5.42
CA GLY A 263 1.47 -11.42 -5.44
C GLY A 263 2.21 -10.18 -4.93
N PRO A 264 1.73 -8.99 -5.29
CA PRO A 264 2.32 -7.76 -4.79
C PRO A 264 2.05 -7.55 -3.29
N HIS A 265 3.01 -6.96 -2.59
CA HIS A 265 2.87 -6.60 -1.18
C HIS A 265 2.86 -5.10 -0.95
N ASP A 266 3.56 -4.31 -1.75
CA ASP A 266 3.62 -2.88 -1.57
C ASP A 266 3.73 -2.10 -2.88
N LEU A 267 3.23 -0.87 -2.89
CA LEU A 267 3.29 0.05 -4.02
C LEU A 267 3.78 1.40 -3.49
N VAL A 268 4.97 1.81 -3.94
CA VAL A 268 5.71 2.92 -3.37
C VAL A 268 6.05 3.93 -4.47
N PRO A 269 5.57 5.17 -4.38
CA PRO A 269 5.96 6.21 -5.33
C PRO A 269 7.44 6.59 -5.15
N VAL A 270 8.11 6.86 -6.27
CA VAL A 270 9.48 7.38 -6.26
C VAL A 270 9.43 8.90 -6.07
N PRO A 271 10.16 9.46 -5.08
CA PRO A 271 10.16 10.90 -4.82
C PRO A 271 10.49 11.73 -6.06
N ASN A 272 9.65 12.74 -6.35
CA ASN A 272 9.76 13.64 -7.49
C ASN A 272 9.80 12.96 -8.87
N GLN A 273 9.35 11.72 -8.98
CA GLN A 273 9.29 10.98 -10.25
C GLN A 273 7.90 10.36 -10.45
N ARG A 274 7.46 10.30 -11.71
CA ARG A 274 6.22 9.63 -12.14
C ARG A 274 6.43 8.12 -12.30
N LYS A 275 6.94 7.50 -11.23
CA LYS A 275 7.27 6.08 -11.19
C LYS A 275 6.80 5.45 -9.89
N PHE A 276 6.46 4.18 -9.97
CA PHE A 276 6.26 3.32 -8.80
C PHE A 276 7.36 2.29 -8.70
N LEU A 277 7.67 1.92 -7.46
CA LEU A 277 8.29 0.66 -7.14
C LEU A 277 7.23 -0.27 -6.55
N LEU A 278 7.28 -1.53 -6.94
CA LEU A 278 6.39 -2.57 -6.49
C LEU A 278 7.22 -3.66 -5.81
N SER A 279 6.84 -4.10 -4.62
CA SER A 279 7.32 -5.38 -4.09
C SER A 279 6.31 -6.48 -4.39
N GLU A 280 6.80 -7.65 -4.74
CA GLU A 280 6.06 -8.91 -4.84
C GLU A 280 6.79 -10.01 -4.06
N ASP A 281 6.13 -11.15 -3.85
CA ASP A 281 6.66 -12.26 -3.05
C ASP A 281 8.10 -12.64 -3.45
N ARG A 282 8.52 -12.55 -4.71
CA ARG A 282 9.89 -12.91 -5.12
C ARG A 282 10.88 -11.74 -5.18
N GLY A 283 10.43 -10.49 -5.25
CA GLY A 283 11.33 -9.34 -5.36
C GLY A 283 10.69 -7.99 -5.69
N LEU A 284 11.42 -7.15 -6.42
CA LEU A 284 11.06 -5.76 -6.71
C LEU A 284 10.88 -5.51 -8.20
N HIS A 285 9.97 -4.61 -8.56
CA HIS A 285 9.77 -4.12 -9.92
C HIS A 285 9.67 -2.59 -9.94
N ALA A 286 10.16 -1.96 -11.00
CA ALA A 286 9.96 -0.54 -11.26
C ALA A 286 8.99 -0.34 -12.43
N PHE A 287 8.02 0.54 -12.24
CA PHE A 287 6.97 0.87 -13.19
C PHE A 287 7.02 2.35 -13.55
N ASP A 288 7.03 2.65 -14.85
CA ASP A 288 6.98 4.00 -15.39
C ASP A 288 5.52 4.35 -15.74
N ILE A 289 4.94 5.32 -15.03
CA ILE A 289 3.52 5.68 -15.16
C ILE A 289 3.27 6.41 -16.47
N GLU A 290 4.24 7.18 -16.95
CA GLU A 290 4.09 7.95 -18.20
C GLU A 290 4.09 7.03 -19.42
N LYS A 291 4.84 5.93 -19.35
CA LYS A 291 4.89 4.92 -20.41
C LYS A 291 3.89 3.78 -20.24
N GLY A 292 3.41 3.56 -19.03
CA GLY A 292 2.54 2.43 -18.73
C GLY A 292 3.25 1.09 -18.80
N GLU A 293 4.51 1.00 -18.39
CA GLU A 293 5.30 -0.24 -18.50
C GLU A 293 6.20 -0.50 -17.29
N PHE A 294 6.41 -1.78 -16.98
CA PHE A 294 7.50 -2.22 -16.10
C PHE A 294 8.81 -2.17 -16.89
N TYR A 295 9.86 -1.57 -16.32
CA TYR A 295 11.12 -1.34 -17.05
C TYR A 295 12.37 -1.88 -16.34
N ALA A 296 12.27 -2.23 -15.06
CA ALA A 296 13.36 -2.85 -14.30
C ALA A 296 12.78 -3.83 -13.28
N GLU A 297 13.56 -4.84 -12.94
CA GLU A 297 13.20 -5.85 -11.94
C GLU A 297 14.42 -6.24 -11.10
N TYR A 298 14.13 -6.79 -9.93
CA TYR A 298 15.08 -7.38 -9.01
C TYR A 298 16.29 -6.47 -8.70
N ASP A 299 17.51 -6.96 -8.97
CA ASP A 299 18.77 -6.27 -8.68
C ASP A 299 18.87 -4.92 -9.38
N ASP A 300 18.28 -4.75 -10.57
CA ASP A 300 18.30 -3.45 -11.26
C ASP A 300 17.53 -2.38 -10.47
N VAL A 301 16.41 -2.77 -9.84
CA VAL A 301 15.64 -1.87 -8.97
C VAL A 301 16.44 -1.54 -7.70
N VAL A 302 17.10 -2.53 -7.10
CA VAL A 302 17.94 -2.31 -5.90
C VAL A 302 19.11 -1.38 -6.23
N ASN A 303 19.78 -1.60 -7.35
CA ASN A 303 20.93 -0.81 -7.79
C ASN A 303 20.55 0.64 -8.11
N GLU A 304 19.37 0.86 -8.71
CA GLU A 304 18.88 2.21 -9.05
C GLU A 304 18.34 2.95 -7.82
N PHE A 305 17.55 2.29 -6.96
CA PHE A 305 16.73 2.99 -5.95
C PHE A 305 17.03 2.65 -4.49
N MET A 306 17.65 1.50 -4.21
CA MET A 306 17.79 0.97 -2.85
C MET A 306 19.24 0.57 -2.52
N GLN A 307 20.20 1.40 -2.92
CA GLN A 307 21.62 1.17 -2.64
C GLN A 307 21.87 1.03 -1.13
N GLY A 308 22.51 -0.07 -0.73
CA GLY A 308 22.71 -0.43 0.68
C GLY A 308 21.58 -1.28 1.28
N PHE A 309 20.65 -1.78 0.47
CA PHE A 309 19.73 -2.83 0.87
C PHE A 309 20.51 -4.08 1.29
N GLU A 310 20.10 -4.67 2.42
CA GLU A 310 20.60 -5.97 2.87
C GLU A 310 19.44 -6.87 3.25
N VAL A 311 19.58 -8.16 2.97
CA VAL A 311 18.58 -9.16 3.36
C VAL A 311 18.45 -9.25 4.88
N THR A 312 17.24 -9.51 5.34
CA THR A 312 16.96 -9.70 6.77
C THR A 312 17.50 -11.04 7.28
N THR A 313 17.51 -12.06 6.42
CA THR A 313 18.02 -13.40 6.71
C THR A 313 18.77 -13.98 5.51
N ASN A 314 19.73 -14.87 5.75
CA ASN A 314 20.59 -15.48 4.72
C ASN A 314 20.03 -16.80 4.14
N ASP A 315 18.82 -17.18 4.54
CA ASP A 315 18.13 -18.43 4.19
C ASP A 315 17.15 -18.26 3.02
N ARG A 316 17.22 -17.14 2.29
CA ARG A 316 16.31 -16.79 1.20
C ARG A 316 16.60 -17.55 -0.09
N HIS A 317 16.53 -18.87 -0.01
CA HIS A 317 16.76 -19.79 -1.11
C HIS A 317 15.94 -21.06 -0.92
N GLY A 318 15.56 -21.68 -2.03
CA GLY A 318 14.73 -22.88 -2.00
C GLY A 318 14.66 -23.56 -3.36
N TYR A 319 13.73 -24.50 -3.50
CA TYR A 319 13.48 -25.19 -4.75
C TYR A 319 12.09 -24.86 -5.26
N ASN A 320 11.98 -24.39 -6.49
CA ASN A 320 10.69 -24.14 -7.12
C ASN A 320 9.95 -25.46 -7.42
N ARG A 321 8.71 -25.35 -7.91
CA ARG A 321 7.85 -26.51 -8.21
C ARG A 321 8.47 -27.55 -9.15
N THR A 322 9.35 -27.12 -10.05
CA THR A 322 10.06 -28.00 -11.00
C THR A 322 11.29 -28.69 -10.40
N GLY A 323 11.66 -28.35 -9.15
CA GLY A 323 12.84 -28.85 -8.47
C GLY A 323 14.12 -28.07 -8.80
N GLN A 324 14.01 -26.88 -9.40
CA GLN A 324 15.15 -26.01 -9.65
C GLN A 324 15.43 -25.15 -8.40
N TYR A 325 16.71 -25.07 -8.02
CA TYR A 325 17.17 -24.19 -6.94
C TYR A 325 17.09 -22.72 -7.38
N GLU A 326 16.59 -21.86 -6.49
CA GLU A 326 16.45 -20.43 -6.68
C GLU A 326 16.92 -19.67 -5.44
N GLU A 327 17.55 -18.50 -5.66
CA GLU A 327 17.89 -17.54 -4.62
C GLU A 327 17.00 -16.32 -4.78
N LEU A 328 16.31 -15.93 -3.71
CA LEU A 328 15.34 -14.84 -3.70
C LEU A 328 15.71 -13.80 -2.63
N PRO A 329 16.88 -13.14 -2.72
CA PRO A 329 17.34 -12.25 -1.64
C PRO A 329 16.36 -11.11 -1.34
N GLN A 330 15.60 -10.66 -2.34
CA GLN A 330 14.67 -9.55 -2.25
C GLN A 330 13.23 -10.00 -1.95
N SER A 331 12.99 -11.31 -1.84
CA SER A 331 11.65 -11.82 -1.62
C SER A 331 11.01 -11.24 -0.37
N ASP A 332 9.69 -11.27 -0.38
CA ASP A 332 8.86 -11.08 0.80
C ASP A 332 9.13 -9.76 1.54
N LEU A 333 9.44 -8.73 0.74
CA LEU A 333 9.56 -7.35 1.18
C LEU A 333 8.15 -6.77 1.42
N LYS A 334 7.64 -6.97 2.64
CA LYS A 334 6.27 -6.60 3.03
C LYS A 334 6.01 -5.10 2.95
N SER A 335 7.03 -4.28 3.18
CA SER A 335 6.93 -2.84 2.96
C SER A 335 8.26 -2.15 2.75
N PHE A 336 8.24 -1.04 2.03
CA PHE A 336 9.38 -0.13 1.93
C PHE A 336 8.92 1.30 1.64
N ASN A 337 9.78 2.29 1.89
CA ASN A 337 9.44 3.68 1.65
C ASN A 337 10.69 4.53 1.40
N LEU A 338 10.70 5.26 0.28
CA LEU A 338 11.82 6.10 -0.13
C LEU A 338 11.66 7.52 0.38
N ALA A 339 12.76 8.15 0.78
CA ALA A 339 12.87 9.57 1.06
C ALA A 339 13.68 10.28 -0.04
N PRO A 340 13.44 11.58 -0.29
CA PRO A 340 14.12 12.36 -1.33
C PRO A 340 15.62 12.56 -1.09
N ASP A 341 16.10 12.36 0.14
CA ASP A 341 17.53 12.39 0.47
C ASP A 341 18.26 11.08 0.11
N GLY A 342 17.57 10.14 -0.54
CA GLY A 342 18.10 8.81 -0.88
C GLY A 342 18.11 7.83 0.28
N SER A 343 17.63 8.23 1.47
CA SER A 343 17.38 7.28 2.54
C SER A 343 16.09 6.50 2.28
N PHE A 344 16.01 5.30 2.83
CA PHE A 344 14.80 4.49 2.75
C PHE A 344 14.67 3.61 3.99
N ILE A 345 13.43 3.21 4.25
CA ILE A 345 13.11 2.21 5.24
C ILE A 345 12.47 1.01 4.57
N TYR A 346 12.65 -0.17 5.16
CA TYR A 346 11.95 -1.36 4.71
C TYR A 346 11.76 -2.37 5.83
N VAL A 347 10.74 -3.20 5.65
CA VAL A 347 10.44 -4.37 6.45
C VAL A 347 10.39 -5.55 5.50
N GLN A 348 11.34 -6.46 5.69
CA GLN A 348 11.35 -7.75 5.03
C GLN A 348 10.91 -8.79 6.05
N SER A 349 10.08 -9.75 5.64
CA SER A 349 9.69 -10.83 6.53
C SER A 349 10.89 -11.69 6.95
N LEU A 350 10.66 -12.61 7.88
CA LEU A 350 11.51 -13.78 8.01
C LEU A 350 11.09 -14.83 6.98
N TRP A 351 12.02 -15.62 6.47
CA TRP A 351 11.71 -16.71 5.53
C TRP A 351 10.63 -17.63 6.10
N THR A 352 9.58 -17.92 5.33
CA THR A 352 8.40 -18.72 5.75
C THR A 352 7.61 -18.12 6.92
N LYS A 353 7.69 -16.80 7.08
CA LYS A 353 6.89 -16.03 8.06
C LYS A 353 6.25 -14.84 7.35
N PHE A 354 5.12 -14.39 7.88
CA PHE A 354 4.36 -13.29 7.27
C PHE A 354 4.87 -11.89 7.64
N ARG A 355 5.79 -11.78 8.62
CA ARG A 355 6.16 -10.51 9.26
C ARG A 355 7.67 -10.42 9.47
N GLY A 356 8.17 -9.19 9.50
CA GLY A 356 9.54 -8.88 9.93
C GLY A 356 9.61 -8.69 11.44
N PHE A 357 10.83 -8.61 11.96
CA PHE A 357 11.10 -8.43 13.41
C PHE A 357 11.86 -7.13 13.72
N HIS A 358 12.03 -6.26 12.72
CA HIS A 358 12.65 -4.95 12.82
C HIS A 358 12.30 -4.10 11.59
N ILE A 359 12.61 -2.81 11.69
CA ILE A 359 12.67 -1.90 10.54
C ILE A 359 14.14 -1.75 10.15
N SER A 360 14.44 -1.92 8.88
CA SER A 360 15.76 -1.59 8.34
C SER A 360 15.72 -0.16 7.81
N LEU A 361 16.53 0.72 8.38
CA LEU A 361 16.75 2.08 7.92
C LEU A 361 18.09 2.15 7.19
N VAL A 362 18.08 2.59 5.94
CA VAL A 362 19.28 2.80 5.14
C VAL A 362 19.50 4.28 4.92
N THR A 363 20.69 4.75 5.29
CA THR A 363 21.10 6.15 5.11
C THR A 363 22.51 6.18 4.52
N HIS A 364 22.70 6.93 3.44
CA HIS A 364 23.99 7.00 2.73
C HIS A 364 24.56 5.61 2.40
N GLY A 365 23.70 4.69 1.94
CA GLY A 365 24.07 3.31 1.62
C GLY A 365 24.43 2.41 2.81
N LYS A 366 24.22 2.87 4.05
CA LYS A 366 24.49 2.08 5.27
C LYS A 366 23.20 1.74 5.98
N ARG A 367 22.97 0.44 6.18
CA ARG A 367 21.83 -0.08 6.91
C ARG A 367 22.05 -0.04 8.42
N ARG A 368 20.96 0.26 9.14
CA ARG A 368 20.81 0.05 10.58
C ARG A 368 19.44 -0.56 10.86
N MET A 369 19.37 -1.45 11.84
CA MET A 369 18.11 -1.98 12.34
C MET A 369 17.60 -1.12 13.50
N ILE A 370 16.30 -0.83 13.50
CA ILE A 370 15.58 -0.15 14.58
C ILE A 370 14.30 -0.93 14.90
N SER A 371 13.68 -0.68 16.05
CA SER A 371 12.49 -1.42 16.51
C SER A 371 12.71 -2.94 16.57
N LEU A 372 13.88 -3.36 17.09
CA LEU A 372 14.24 -4.77 17.21
C LEU A 372 13.25 -5.52 18.11
N GLY A 373 12.72 -6.63 17.61
CA GLY A 373 11.82 -7.53 18.33
C GLY A 373 10.33 -7.23 18.14
N ASP A 374 9.97 -6.10 17.52
CA ASP A 374 8.59 -5.82 17.15
C ASP A 374 8.20 -6.66 15.92
N GLU A 375 7.03 -7.32 15.94
CA GLU A 375 6.48 -7.95 14.74
C GLU A 375 5.82 -6.91 13.84
N ILE A 376 6.39 -6.68 12.65
CA ILE A 376 6.02 -5.56 11.79
C ILE A 376 5.68 -6.06 10.39
N TYR A 377 4.64 -5.47 9.80
CA TYR A 377 4.29 -5.64 8.39
C TYR A 377 4.56 -4.37 7.57
N ARG A 378 4.10 -3.21 8.06
CA ARG A 378 4.31 -1.90 7.42
C ARG A 378 5.06 -0.91 8.29
N ALA A 379 6.03 -0.24 7.68
CA ALA A 379 6.66 0.98 8.18
C ALA A 379 6.69 2.06 7.08
N ARG A 380 6.40 3.31 7.46
CA ARG A 380 6.36 4.47 6.55
C ARG A 380 7.12 5.64 7.16
N TRP A 381 7.64 6.51 6.31
CA TRP A 381 7.94 7.85 6.76
C TRP A 381 6.64 8.53 7.18
N PHE A 382 6.67 9.23 8.32
CA PHE A 382 5.51 9.96 8.81
C PHE A 382 5.48 11.35 8.17
N GLY A 383 5.12 11.39 6.89
CA GLY A 383 5.17 12.58 6.06
C GLY A 383 4.58 12.39 4.67
N ASP A 384 4.37 13.52 3.98
CA ASP A 384 4.07 13.53 2.55
C ASP A 384 5.27 13.04 1.74
N ILE A 385 4.99 12.42 0.59
CA ILE A 385 6.03 12.03 -0.37
C ILE A 385 6.29 13.15 -1.36
N ASP A 386 7.56 13.52 -1.52
CA ASP A 386 7.96 14.63 -2.39
C ASP A 386 7.48 14.35 -3.82
N GLY A 387 6.77 15.30 -4.43
CA GLY A 387 6.15 15.14 -5.75
C GLY A 387 4.83 14.36 -5.75
N TRP A 388 4.40 13.83 -4.61
CA TRP A 388 3.22 12.98 -4.42
C TRP A 388 2.34 13.51 -3.27
N PRO A 389 1.69 14.67 -3.47
CA PRO A 389 0.87 15.26 -2.42
C PRO A 389 -0.36 14.39 -2.11
N LYS A 390 -0.74 14.37 -0.83
CA LYS A 390 -1.99 13.77 -0.37
C LYS A 390 -3.22 14.55 -0.87
N PRO A 391 -4.40 13.90 -0.93
CA PRO A 391 -5.62 14.58 -1.34
C PRO A 391 -5.90 15.78 -0.43
N LYS A 392 -6.49 16.83 -1.01
CA LYS A 392 -6.86 18.05 -0.29
C LYS A 392 -8.18 17.91 0.45
#